data_AF-A0A2H6KDU6-F1
#
_entry.id   AF-A0A2H6KDU6-F1
#
_cell.length_a   1.000
_cell.length_b   1.000
_cell.length_c   1.000
_cell.angle_alpha   90.00
_cell.angle_beta   90.00
_cell.angle_gamma   90.00
#
_symmetry.space_group_name_H-M   'P 1'
#
loop_
_entity.id
_entity.type
_entity.pdbx_description
1 polymer ?
#
loop_
_entity_poly.entity_id
_entity_poly.type
_entity_poly.pdbx_seq_one_letter_code
_entity_poly.pdbx_strand_id
1 'polypeptide(L)'
;MWRRLTPRIAWAARAPSLDACSSLSPSRCSVLRNAQQRHRTTVADVYLERMQEYDVASFLRLLRTGVFDCGDDLRRMFSGFQRYLAHLKAEEFVEMLELFRSRELRESEGGVDLPLLLICEMNRRMLGGQTRLFSLRQCQRICTVMKHMKFNRPSHITPGGDGMVASPASDGTAHIQEGTDKMVSSPSDHKDGHPHRTPISCPNGNEGTDSICTTSESHISCTRASKDVPLFSEDMQEVTVPVCECNVGPSTTPRACAACCAKYGPLLHLPGYDQLSLLIVLLGRSIVLQLSSVRRLHENAVTGYLMLSSHLNCTLNAHILRSIIERHQAALLRSKSLRNIAIALHVAKKCKVRCGGFEKRMRSRLADIGEFEALCAGERHPVALLVALSQLIGSLVSANALPISQEVRQIGINIITYLLDHYDKFFGADSVLDEDVVSSMRGNARLLVDYLESKGVNFERIFLDSDLERLESLIVCGAVDYSKDFRTSDFHRQVGSTLSLLGHDVEEEVRIGAHVCDIVLRNGGTVVEIDGPYHFNTSLNERTNQLLNRSGADYRLTYTHNSNVKRFMLGLAGYRVVHVPFFRWPSGREEQLEYVRRALT
;
A
#
# COMPACT_ATOMS: atom_id res chain seq x y z
N MET A 1 0.23 37.11 -24.00
CA MET A 1 -0.91 37.29 -23.07
C MET A 1 -1.48 35.91 -22.76
N TRP A 2 -1.90 35.51 -21.56
CA TRP A 2 -1.93 36.18 -20.25
C TRP A 2 -1.03 35.44 -19.24
N ARG A 3 -0.30 36.16 -18.38
CA ARG A 3 0.22 35.60 -17.11
C ARG A 3 -0.75 36.00 -15.99
N ARG A 4 -1.63 35.10 -15.55
CA ARG A 4 -2.33 35.29 -14.25
C ARG A 4 -1.46 34.68 -13.16
N LEU A 5 -0.90 35.56 -12.31
CA LEU A 5 -0.24 35.16 -11.08
C LEU A 5 -1.29 34.57 -10.12
N THR A 6 -1.18 33.29 -9.81
CA THR A 6 -1.79 32.76 -8.59
C THR A 6 -0.96 33.21 -7.38
N PRO A 7 -1.59 33.56 -6.25
CA PRO A 7 -0.85 33.94 -5.05
C PRO A 7 -0.05 32.73 -4.54
N ARG A 8 1.28 32.81 -4.60
CA ARG A 8 2.16 31.88 -3.86
C ARG A 8 1.97 32.17 -2.37
N ILE A 9 1.30 31.26 -1.66
CA ILE A 9 1.15 31.37 -0.20
C ILE A 9 2.53 31.21 0.45
N ALA A 10 2.92 32.15 1.30
CA ALA A 10 4.31 32.33 1.76
C ALA A 10 4.75 31.37 2.90
N TRP A 11 4.19 30.16 2.97
CA TRP A 11 4.51 29.16 4.01
C TRP A 11 5.98 28.72 4.00
N ALA A 12 6.63 28.70 2.83
CA ALA A 12 7.99 28.19 2.66
C ALA A 12 9.11 29.22 2.95
N ALA A 13 8.78 30.42 3.46
CA ALA A 13 9.73 31.54 3.56
C ALA A 13 9.74 32.24 4.94
N ARG A 14 9.27 31.56 6.00
CA ARG A 14 9.29 32.08 7.38
C ARG A 14 9.75 31.05 8.42
N ALA A 15 10.81 30.31 8.10
CA ALA A 15 11.77 29.95 9.13
C ALA A 15 12.75 31.13 9.27
N PRO A 16 12.64 31.99 10.30
CA PRO A 16 13.70 32.96 10.57
C PRO A 16 14.95 32.19 11.02
N SER A 17 16.11 32.51 10.45
CA SER A 17 17.39 32.02 10.97
C SER A 17 17.56 32.49 12.42
N LEU A 18 17.77 31.55 13.34
CA LEU A 18 17.82 31.83 14.79
C LEU A 18 19.17 32.37 15.26
N ASP A 19 20.12 32.56 14.34
CA ASP A 19 21.51 32.93 14.61
C ASP A 19 21.70 34.42 14.98
N ALA A 20 20.65 35.23 14.90
CA ALA A 20 20.66 36.65 15.26
C ALA A 20 20.39 36.94 16.75
N CYS A 21 20.48 35.94 17.64
CA CYS A 21 20.27 36.07 19.09
C CYS A 21 21.49 35.74 19.96
N SER A 22 22.69 35.67 19.36
CA SER A 22 23.97 35.38 20.02
C SER A 22 24.48 36.49 20.97
N SER A 23 23.79 37.63 21.07
CA SER A 23 24.15 38.80 21.89
C SER A 23 23.23 39.07 23.09
N LEU A 24 22.23 38.22 23.35
CA LEU A 24 21.29 38.38 24.48
C LEU A 24 21.47 37.26 25.51
N SER A 25 21.47 37.64 26.79
CA SER A 25 21.63 36.68 27.89
C SER A 25 20.46 35.67 27.95
N PRO A 26 20.71 34.38 28.28
CA PRO A 26 19.70 33.31 28.20
C PRO A 26 18.41 33.60 28.98
N SER A 27 18.54 34.28 30.13
CA SER A 27 17.43 34.67 31.01
C SER A 27 16.52 35.78 30.45
N ARG A 28 16.98 36.58 29.47
CA ARG A 28 16.12 37.57 28.79
C ARG A 28 15.44 37.00 27.55
N CYS A 29 16.12 36.10 26.82
CA CYS A 29 15.55 35.45 25.64
C CYS A 29 14.37 34.51 26.01
N SER A 30 14.46 33.81 27.14
CA SER A 30 13.37 32.96 27.64
C SER A 30 12.13 33.77 28.06
N VAL A 31 12.30 34.90 28.75
CA VAL A 31 11.18 35.77 29.18
C VAL A 31 10.43 36.37 27.98
N LEU A 32 11.14 36.82 26.95
CA LEU A 32 10.50 37.35 25.73
C LEU A 32 9.76 36.27 24.93
N ARG A 33 10.33 35.06 24.79
CA ARG A 33 9.61 33.91 24.21
C ARG A 33 8.36 33.58 25.03
N ASN A 34 8.48 33.44 26.35
CA ASN A 34 7.36 33.14 27.23
C ASN A 34 6.26 34.21 27.19
N ALA A 35 6.61 35.50 27.08
CA ALA A 35 5.64 36.58 26.96
C ALA A 35 4.90 36.56 25.60
N GLN A 36 5.62 36.38 24.48
CA GLN A 36 5.00 36.26 23.16
C GLN A 36 4.15 34.99 23.03
N GLN A 37 4.59 33.88 23.63
CA GLN A 37 3.85 32.62 23.65
C GLN A 37 2.57 32.74 24.48
N ARG A 38 2.63 33.33 25.68
CA ARG A 38 1.43 33.60 26.53
C ARG A 38 0.42 34.54 25.86
N HIS A 39 0.86 35.53 25.09
CA HIS A 39 -0.07 36.40 24.37
C HIS A 39 -0.65 35.75 23.10
N ARG A 40 0.06 34.80 22.46
CA ARG A 40 -0.48 34.03 21.34
C ARG A 40 -1.48 32.96 21.78
N THR A 41 -1.23 32.26 22.89
CA THR A 41 -2.22 31.33 23.45
C THR A 41 -3.54 32.07 23.73
N THR A 42 -3.51 33.23 24.41
CA THR A 42 -4.76 34.00 24.66
C THR A 42 -5.55 34.42 23.42
N VAL A 43 -4.96 34.42 22.22
CA VAL A 43 -5.70 34.64 20.97
C VAL A 43 -6.20 33.31 20.39
N ALA A 44 -5.35 32.28 20.35
CA ALA A 44 -5.73 30.94 19.90
C ALA A 44 -6.86 30.35 20.76
N ASP A 45 -6.78 30.50 22.08
CA ASP A 45 -7.76 30.03 23.06
C ASP A 45 -9.16 30.62 22.79
N VAL A 46 -9.27 31.94 22.51
CA VAL A 46 -10.55 32.59 22.15
C VAL A 46 -11.15 32.07 20.84
N TYR A 47 -10.31 31.67 19.87
CA TYR A 47 -10.79 30.97 18.68
C TYR A 47 -11.18 29.51 18.98
N LEU A 48 -10.48 28.84 19.90
CA LEU A 48 -10.76 27.45 20.31
C LEU A 48 -12.08 27.34 21.10
N GLU A 49 -12.34 28.25 22.04
CA GLU A 49 -13.61 28.34 22.79
C GLU A 49 -14.81 28.47 21.84
N ARG A 50 -14.66 29.25 20.76
CA ARG A 50 -15.72 29.54 19.78
C ARG A 50 -15.70 28.62 18.56
N MET A 51 -14.92 27.53 18.58
CA MET A 51 -14.79 26.60 17.45
C MET A 51 -16.13 26.01 16.97
N GLN A 52 -17.10 25.85 17.89
CA GLN A 52 -18.42 25.33 17.53
C GLN A 52 -19.28 26.31 16.73
N GLU A 53 -18.98 27.61 16.75
CA GLU A 53 -19.74 28.64 16.01
C GLU A 53 -19.30 28.77 14.54
N TYR A 54 -18.11 28.29 14.17
CA TYR A 54 -17.57 28.54 12.83
C TYR A 54 -18.20 27.67 11.75
N ASP A 55 -18.42 28.30 10.59
CA ASP A 55 -18.72 27.60 9.34
C ASP A 55 -17.43 27.06 8.69
N VAL A 56 -17.58 26.24 7.66
CA VAL A 56 -16.49 25.64 6.89
C VAL A 56 -15.53 26.71 6.31
N ALA A 57 -16.06 27.84 5.83
CA ALA A 57 -15.24 28.89 5.25
C ALA A 57 -14.46 29.69 6.31
N SER A 58 -15.00 29.85 7.53
CA SER A 58 -14.30 30.47 8.65
C SER A 58 -13.25 29.54 9.24
N PHE A 59 -13.57 28.26 9.45
CA PHE A 59 -12.62 27.23 9.86
C PHE A 59 -11.39 27.16 8.93
N LEU A 60 -11.63 27.04 7.61
CA LEU A 60 -10.56 27.04 6.61
C LEU A 60 -9.82 28.39 6.52
N ARG A 61 -10.41 29.49 6.98
CA ARG A 61 -9.73 30.80 7.07
C ARG A 61 -8.80 30.86 8.27
N LEU A 62 -9.20 30.35 9.44
CA LEU A 62 -8.34 30.27 10.62
C LEU A 62 -7.10 29.40 10.35
N LEU A 63 -7.29 28.23 9.73
CA LEU A 63 -6.21 27.39 9.23
C LEU A 63 -5.25 28.13 8.29
N ARG A 64 -5.77 28.84 7.28
CA ARG A 64 -4.95 29.52 6.27
C ARG A 64 -4.31 30.83 6.76
N THR A 65 -4.81 31.43 7.84
CA THR A 65 -4.25 32.66 8.41
C THR A 65 -3.08 32.41 9.37
N GLY A 66 -2.86 31.17 9.80
CA GLY A 66 -1.75 30.82 10.68
C GLY A 66 -1.89 31.35 12.10
N VAL A 67 -3.12 31.46 12.60
CA VAL A 67 -3.41 31.80 14.01
C VAL A 67 -2.88 30.74 14.97
N PHE A 68 -2.86 29.48 14.53
CA PHE A 68 -2.38 28.32 15.28
C PHE A 68 -0.94 28.00 14.86
N ASP A 69 0.02 28.40 15.69
CA ASP A 69 1.45 28.20 15.43
C ASP A 69 1.95 26.81 15.85
N CYS A 70 1.42 26.26 16.95
CA CYS A 70 1.92 25.00 17.53
C CYS A 70 1.05 23.78 17.14
N GLY A 71 1.59 22.58 17.42
CA GLY A 71 0.90 21.33 17.11
C GLY A 71 -0.37 21.12 17.93
N ASP A 72 -0.34 21.45 19.22
CA ASP A 72 -1.46 21.18 20.13
C ASP A 72 -2.68 22.08 19.85
N ASP A 73 -2.48 23.36 19.54
CA ASP A 73 -3.57 24.25 19.08
C ASP A 73 -4.31 23.64 17.87
N LEU A 74 -3.57 23.06 16.93
CA LEU A 74 -4.12 22.38 15.77
C LEU A 74 -4.83 21.07 16.17
N ARG A 75 -4.27 20.28 17.10
CA ARG A 75 -4.96 19.08 17.65
C ARG A 75 -6.31 19.44 18.28
N ARG A 76 -6.40 20.55 19.01
CA ARG A 76 -7.66 21.08 19.57
C ARG A 76 -8.61 21.56 18.49
N MET A 77 -8.12 22.36 17.55
CA MET A 77 -8.91 22.91 16.45
C MET A 77 -9.44 21.79 15.52
N PHE A 78 -8.79 20.63 15.44
CA PHE A 78 -9.29 19.46 14.72
C PHE A 78 -10.22 18.54 15.55
N SER A 79 -10.48 18.84 16.83
CA SER A 79 -11.60 18.22 17.57
C SER A 79 -12.94 18.74 17.02
N GLY A 80 -13.89 17.85 16.73
CA GLY A 80 -15.18 18.19 16.10
C GLY A 80 -15.12 18.42 14.58
N PHE A 81 -13.93 18.40 13.97
CA PHE A 81 -13.70 18.60 12.53
C PHE A 81 -14.60 17.75 11.60
N GLN A 82 -15.07 16.60 12.08
CA GLN A 82 -15.89 15.65 11.32
C GLN A 82 -17.14 16.27 10.70
N ARG A 83 -17.71 17.30 11.34
CA ARG A 83 -18.89 18.04 10.86
C ARG A 83 -18.66 18.75 9.52
N TYR A 84 -17.45 19.26 9.27
CA TYR A 84 -17.12 19.98 8.03
C TYR A 84 -16.90 19.04 6.84
N LEU A 85 -16.61 17.74 7.09
CA LEU A 85 -16.18 16.77 6.07
C LEU A 85 -17.10 16.66 4.86
N ALA A 86 -18.42 16.80 5.05
CA ALA A 86 -19.40 16.69 3.96
C ALA A 86 -19.37 17.88 2.99
N HIS A 87 -18.83 19.03 3.42
CA HIS A 87 -18.89 20.30 2.70
C HIS A 87 -17.57 20.67 2.02
N LEU A 88 -16.47 20.02 2.40
CA LEU A 88 -15.14 20.23 1.81
C LEU A 88 -15.14 20.04 0.28
N LYS A 89 -14.41 20.91 -0.41
CA LYS A 89 -14.09 20.82 -1.83
C LYS A 89 -12.84 19.97 -2.05
N ALA A 90 -12.66 19.48 -3.28
CA ALA A 90 -11.52 18.65 -3.67
C ALA A 90 -10.15 19.26 -3.32
N GLU A 91 -9.98 20.57 -3.47
CA GLU A 91 -8.73 21.26 -3.13
C GLU A 91 -8.48 21.31 -1.61
N GLU A 92 -9.55 21.47 -0.83
CA GLU A 92 -9.50 21.61 0.63
C GLU A 92 -9.09 20.29 1.30
N PHE A 93 -9.55 19.13 0.78
CA PHE A 93 -9.01 17.81 1.15
C PHE A 93 -7.48 17.72 0.95
N VAL A 94 -6.95 18.23 -0.16
CA VAL A 94 -5.51 18.16 -0.44
C VAL A 94 -4.73 19.10 0.47
N GLU A 95 -5.20 20.32 0.69
CA GLU A 95 -4.57 21.28 1.60
C GLU A 95 -4.45 20.73 3.03
N MET A 96 -5.48 20.06 3.56
CA MET A 96 -5.41 19.50 4.92
C MET A 96 -4.54 18.23 4.99
N LEU A 97 -4.51 17.40 3.94
CA LEU A 97 -3.56 16.27 3.88
C LEU A 97 -2.10 16.76 3.85
N GLU A 98 -1.83 17.84 3.11
CA GLU A 98 -0.51 18.51 3.11
C GLU A 98 -0.20 19.16 4.47
N LEU A 99 -1.17 19.78 5.13
CA LEU A 99 -1.03 20.31 6.49
C LEU A 99 -0.73 19.22 7.52
N PHE A 100 -1.52 18.15 7.56
CA PHE A 100 -1.36 17.04 8.50
C PHE A 100 0.03 16.43 8.40
N ARG A 101 0.55 16.24 7.18
CA ARG A 101 1.91 15.77 6.97
C ARG A 101 2.96 16.81 7.38
N SER A 102 2.81 18.07 7.01
CA SER A 102 3.83 19.11 7.26
C SER A 102 3.89 19.58 8.72
N ARG A 103 2.89 19.25 9.53
CA ARG A 103 2.84 19.50 10.99
C ARG A 103 2.84 18.21 11.84
N GLU A 104 3.04 17.05 11.21
CA GLU A 104 3.01 15.72 11.84
C GLU A 104 1.75 15.43 12.69
N LEU A 105 0.62 16.06 12.32
CA LEU A 105 -0.67 15.90 12.98
C LEU A 105 -1.30 14.56 12.58
N ARG A 106 -1.14 13.55 13.44
CA ARG A 106 -1.85 12.28 13.27
C ARG A 106 -3.28 12.32 13.82
N GLU A 107 -3.46 12.92 14.99
CA GLU A 107 -4.73 12.89 15.74
C GLU A 107 -5.18 14.29 16.19
N SER A 108 -6.46 14.42 16.51
CA SER A 108 -6.97 15.50 17.38
C SER A 108 -6.65 15.24 18.85
N GLU A 109 -6.97 16.20 19.73
CA GLU A 109 -6.89 16.05 21.18
C GLU A 109 -7.78 14.88 21.69
N GLY A 110 -8.90 14.61 21.02
CA GLY A 110 -9.77 13.45 21.25
C GLY A 110 -9.33 12.14 20.60
N GLY A 111 -8.07 12.00 20.17
CA GLY A 111 -7.51 10.75 19.63
C GLY A 111 -8.04 10.32 18.25
N VAL A 112 -8.71 11.21 17.50
CA VAL A 112 -9.31 10.90 16.19
C VAL A 112 -8.23 10.90 15.11
N ASP A 113 -7.98 9.77 14.45
CA ASP A 113 -7.02 9.65 13.34
C ASP A 113 -7.44 10.50 12.13
N LEU A 114 -6.84 11.69 11.99
CA LEU A 114 -7.28 12.72 11.03
C LEU A 114 -7.00 12.34 9.57
N PRO A 115 -5.84 11.75 9.20
CA PRO A 115 -5.61 11.25 7.85
C PRO A 115 -6.59 10.13 7.47
N LEU A 116 -6.85 9.17 8.36
CA LEU A 116 -7.77 8.06 8.08
C LEU A 116 -9.21 8.54 7.89
N LEU A 117 -9.65 9.47 8.74
CA LEU A 117 -10.94 10.15 8.67
C LEU A 117 -11.15 10.82 7.30
N LEU A 118 -10.14 11.54 6.78
CA LEU A 118 -10.20 12.13 5.43
C LEU A 118 -10.30 11.06 4.35
N ILE A 119 -9.48 9.99 4.42
CA ILE A 119 -9.52 8.88 3.46
C ILE A 119 -10.90 8.22 3.43
N CYS A 120 -11.54 8.01 4.58
CA CYS A 120 -12.87 7.43 4.69
C CYS A 120 -13.94 8.28 3.98
N GLU A 121 -13.92 9.61 4.16
CA GLU A 121 -14.81 10.53 3.44
C GLU A 121 -14.51 10.60 1.93
N MET A 122 -13.24 10.56 1.54
CA MET A 122 -12.82 10.51 0.14
C MET A 122 -13.34 9.23 -0.54
N ASN A 123 -13.17 8.07 0.10
CA ASN A 123 -13.70 6.79 -0.37
C ASN A 123 -15.23 6.80 -0.46
N ARG A 124 -15.92 7.28 0.58
CA ARG A 124 -17.39 7.42 0.61
C ARG A 124 -17.91 8.20 -0.59
N ARG A 125 -17.32 9.37 -0.88
CA ARG A 125 -17.73 10.20 -2.02
C ARG A 125 -17.44 9.54 -3.37
N MET A 126 -16.27 8.92 -3.53
CA MET A 126 -15.86 8.29 -4.80
C MET A 126 -16.65 7.01 -5.10
N LEU A 127 -17.06 6.26 -4.08
CA LEU A 127 -18.03 5.15 -4.19
C LEU A 127 -19.45 5.66 -4.49
N GLY A 128 -19.86 6.75 -3.83
CA GLY A 128 -21.12 7.48 -4.09
C GLY A 128 -21.15 8.26 -5.41
N GLY A 129 -20.58 7.71 -6.48
CA GLY A 129 -20.66 8.23 -7.85
C GLY A 129 -19.69 9.36 -8.20
N GLN A 130 -18.99 9.99 -7.24
CA GLN A 130 -18.06 11.11 -7.51
C GLN A 130 -16.70 10.62 -8.07
N THR A 131 -16.74 9.82 -9.14
CA THR A 131 -15.59 9.16 -9.76
C THR A 131 -14.52 10.12 -10.32
N ARG A 132 -14.83 11.41 -10.46
CA ARG A 132 -13.89 12.50 -10.84
C ARG A 132 -13.76 13.57 -9.75
N LEU A 133 -13.91 13.22 -8.47
CA LEU A 133 -13.78 14.14 -7.34
C LEU A 133 -12.46 14.95 -7.35
N PHE A 134 -11.35 14.33 -7.72
CA PHE A 134 -10.03 14.97 -7.78
C PHE A 134 -9.53 15.10 -9.22
N SER A 135 -9.05 16.29 -9.59
CA SER A 135 -8.31 16.49 -10.85
C SER A 135 -6.96 15.74 -10.83
N LEU A 136 -6.40 15.41 -12.01
CA LEU A 136 -5.07 14.77 -12.11
C LEU A 136 -3.98 15.48 -11.26
N ARG A 137 -3.99 16.81 -11.17
CA ARG A 137 -3.05 17.59 -10.32
C ARG A 137 -3.28 17.38 -8.82
N GLN A 138 -4.53 17.26 -8.39
CA GLN A 138 -4.88 16.93 -7.01
C GLN A 138 -4.52 15.46 -6.70
N CYS A 139 -4.82 14.52 -7.61
CA CYS A 139 -4.37 13.13 -7.49
C CYS A 139 -2.84 13.03 -7.31
N GLN A 140 -2.06 13.79 -8.09
CA GLN A 140 -0.60 13.83 -7.95
C GLN A 140 -0.12 14.34 -6.57
N ARG A 141 -0.78 15.36 -6.02
CA ARG A 141 -0.49 15.89 -4.67
C ARG A 141 -0.86 14.87 -3.58
N ILE A 142 -2.08 14.30 -3.65
CA ILE A 142 -2.53 13.24 -2.75
C ILE A 142 -1.53 12.07 -2.75
N CYS A 143 -1.09 11.61 -3.93
CA CYS A 143 -0.12 10.53 -4.03
C CYS A 143 1.24 10.90 -3.42
N THR A 144 1.71 12.13 -3.64
CA THR A 144 2.94 12.65 -3.02
C THR A 144 2.83 12.65 -1.49
N VAL A 145 1.70 13.10 -0.92
CA VAL A 145 1.45 13.09 0.53
C VAL A 145 1.39 11.67 1.07
N MET A 146 0.50 10.84 0.52
CA MET A 146 0.16 9.49 1.00
C MET A 146 1.36 8.55 1.03
N LYS A 147 2.32 8.70 0.11
CA LYS A 147 3.55 7.90 0.07
C LYS A 147 4.36 7.96 1.39
N HIS A 148 4.15 8.96 2.25
CA HIS A 148 4.88 9.08 3.53
C HIS A 148 3.96 8.98 4.77
N MET A 149 2.67 8.70 4.60
CA MET A 149 1.76 8.47 5.72
C MET A 149 1.80 7.00 6.14
N LYS A 150 2.28 6.71 7.35
CA LYS A 150 2.18 5.38 7.98
C LYS A 150 0.73 5.13 8.41
N PHE A 151 0.28 3.87 8.44
CA PHE A 151 -1.06 3.46 8.92
C PHE A 151 -0.93 2.21 9.80
N ASN A 152 -0.22 2.38 10.92
CA ASN A 152 0.23 1.29 11.80
C ASN A 152 -0.59 1.22 13.10
N ARG A 153 -1.80 1.81 13.15
CA ARG A 153 -2.67 1.75 14.33
C ARG A 153 -3.71 0.63 14.22
N PRO A 154 -3.94 -0.12 15.31
CA PRO A 154 -4.97 -1.15 15.40
C PRO A 154 -6.36 -0.58 15.79
N SER A 155 -7.28 -1.48 16.14
CA SER A 155 -8.69 -1.38 15.78
C SER A 155 -9.62 -1.64 16.99
N HIS A 156 -10.36 -0.63 17.47
CA HIS A 156 -11.28 -0.82 18.62
C HIS A 156 -12.63 -0.10 18.49
N ILE A 157 -13.67 -0.78 18.00
CA ILE A 157 -15.08 -0.51 18.37
C ILE A 157 -15.76 -1.84 18.75
N THR A 158 -16.36 -1.88 19.93
CA THR A 158 -17.42 -2.84 20.26
C THR A 158 -18.79 -2.23 19.94
N PRO A 159 -19.74 -2.99 19.36
CA PRO A 159 -21.12 -2.53 19.18
C PRO A 159 -21.81 -2.13 20.50
N GLY A 160 -22.84 -1.30 20.38
CA GLY A 160 -23.75 -1.02 21.49
C GLY A 160 -24.72 -2.19 21.69
N GLY A 161 -24.37 -3.11 22.59
CA GLY A 161 -25.31 -4.10 23.10
C GLY A 161 -26.16 -3.52 24.22
N ASP A 162 -27.24 -2.82 23.87
CA ASP A 162 -28.24 -2.40 24.85
C ASP A 162 -29.09 -3.61 25.29
N GLY A 163 -29.18 -3.84 26.61
CA GLY A 163 -30.16 -4.74 27.21
C GLY A 163 -29.72 -6.19 27.45
N MET A 164 -28.97 -6.44 28.53
CA MET A 164 -28.82 -7.78 29.11
C MET A 164 -29.54 -7.89 30.47
N VAL A 165 -30.88 -7.80 30.47
CA VAL A 165 -31.86 -8.21 31.50
C VAL A 165 -33.21 -8.33 30.77
N ALA A 166 -33.96 -9.44 30.74
CA ALA A 166 -33.75 -10.80 31.26
C ALA A 166 -34.55 -11.83 30.44
N SER A 167 -34.29 -13.12 30.69
CA SER A 167 -35.15 -14.28 30.37
C SER A 167 -35.74 -14.85 31.68
N PRO A 168 -36.75 -15.75 31.70
CA PRO A 168 -37.37 -16.48 30.58
C PRO A 168 -38.92 -16.55 30.54
N ALA A 169 -39.48 -16.82 29.35
CA ALA A 169 -40.82 -17.38 29.07
C ALA A 169 -40.84 -17.83 27.59
N SER A 170 -40.81 -19.13 27.27
CA SER A 170 -41.93 -20.09 27.16
C SER A 170 -42.78 -19.96 25.87
N ASP A 171 -42.71 -20.99 25.03
CA ASP A 171 -43.64 -21.46 23.97
C ASP A 171 -44.27 -20.48 22.96
N GLY A 172 -44.14 -20.82 21.67
CA GLY A 172 -44.71 -20.03 20.56
C GLY A 172 -44.44 -20.62 19.17
N THR A 173 -44.96 -21.82 18.88
CA THR A 173 -44.86 -22.44 17.55
C THR A 173 -45.70 -21.72 16.50
N ALA A 174 -45.10 -21.26 15.40
CA ALA A 174 -45.83 -20.83 14.20
C ALA A 174 -45.04 -21.13 12.91
N HIS A 175 -45.76 -21.53 11.87
CA HIS A 175 -45.21 -21.98 10.58
C HIS A 175 -44.45 -20.89 9.81
N ILE A 176 -43.36 -21.29 9.15
CA ILE A 176 -43.03 -20.74 7.82
C ILE A 176 -43.85 -21.57 6.82
N GLN A 177 -44.64 -20.90 5.99
CA GLN A 177 -45.45 -21.53 4.95
C GLN A 177 -44.96 -21.05 3.58
N GLU A 178 -44.69 -21.98 2.67
CA GLU A 178 -44.27 -21.66 1.30
C GLU A 178 -45.43 -21.04 0.53
N GLY A 179 -45.14 -20.00 -0.27
CA GLY A 179 -46.14 -19.24 -1.04
C GLY A 179 -45.66 -18.98 -2.46
N THR A 180 -45.90 -19.94 -3.36
CA THR A 180 -45.65 -19.78 -4.81
C THR A 180 -46.93 -19.37 -5.54
N ASP A 181 -46.89 -18.27 -6.30
CA ASP A 181 -47.65 -18.05 -7.55
C ASP A 181 -46.92 -16.94 -8.33
N LYS A 182 -46.76 -16.94 -9.67
CA LYS A 182 -47.60 -17.28 -10.83
C LYS A 182 -48.66 -16.24 -11.21
N MET A 183 -48.24 -15.28 -12.03
CA MET A 183 -49.00 -14.84 -13.23
C MET A 183 -47.99 -14.75 -14.39
N VAL A 184 -48.08 -15.57 -15.44
CA VAL A 184 -49.08 -15.59 -16.54
C VAL A 184 -48.81 -14.48 -17.57
N SER A 185 -48.77 -14.87 -18.85
CA SER A 185 -48.19 -14.13 -19.97
C SER A 185 -49.21 -13.91 -21.11
N SER A 186 -48.70 -13.36 -22.24
CA SER A 186 -49.20 -13.54 -23.63
C SER A 186 -50.23 -12.51 -24.15
N PRO A 187 -50.37 -12.33 -25.51
CA PRO A 187 -49.39 -12.50 -26.61
C PRO A 187 -49.50 -11.39 -27.69
N SER A 188 -49.00 -11.69 -28.91
CA SER A 188 -49.08 -11.03 -30.23
C SER A 188 -47.77 -10.35 -30.68
N ASP A 189 -47.17 -10.49 -31.87
CA ASP A 189 -47.42 -11.11 -33.22
C ASP A 189 -47.01 -10.01 -34.26
N HIS A 190 -46.40 -10.25 -35.43
CA HIS A 190 -45.76 -11.42 -36.06
C HIS A 190 -44.96 -10.92 -37.31
N LYS A 191 -44.16 -11.79 -37.96
CA LYS A 191 -43.59 -11.68 -39.34
C LYS A 191 -42.32 -10.84 -39.56
N ASP A 192 -41.45 -11.07 -40.56
CA ASP A 192 -41.07 -12.28 -41.38
C ASP A 192 -39.74 -11.94 -42.12
N GLY A 193 -38.87 -12.91 -42.46
CA GLY A 193 -37.73 -12.66 -43.38
C GLY A 193 -36.48 -13.57 -43.29
N HIS A 194 -36.46 -14.65 -44.07
CA HIS A 194 -35.28 -15.47 -44.46
C HIS A 194 -35.20 -15.51 -46.01
N PRO A 195 -34.26 -16.22 -46.71
CA PRO A 195 -33.11 -17.07 -46.31
C PRO A 195 -31.78 -16.53 -46.94
N HIS A 196 -30.66 -17.22 -47.27
CA HIS A 196 -30.17 -18.62 -47.31
C HIS A 196 -28.64 -18.64 -47.07
N ARG A 197 -28.07 -19.72 -46.48
CA ARG A 197 -27.15 -20.68 -47.14
C ARG A 197 -26.51 -21.69 -46.17
N THR A 198 -26.28 -22.90 -46.67
CA THR A 198 -25.75 -24.14 -46.04
C THR A 198 -25.18 -25.02 -47.19
N PRO A 199 -24.67 -26.27 -46.98
CA PRO A 199 -23.77 -26.80 -45.94
C PRO A 199 -22.59 -27.64 -46.52
N ILE A 200 -21.64 -28.06 -45.66
CA ILE A 200 -20.66 -29.18 -45.88
C ILE A 200 -20.39 -29.77 -44.46
N SER A 201 -21.09 -30.79 -43.93
CA SER A 201 -21.13 -32.25 -44.23
C SER A 201 -20.13 -33.10 -43.40
N CYS A 202 -20.63 -34.11 -42.67
CA CYS A 202 -19.85 -35.14 -41.94
C CYS A 202 -19.53 -36.37 -42.83
N PRO A 203 -18.80 -37.41 -42.35
CA PRO A 203 -19.51 -38.58 -41.79
C PRO A 203 -18.80 -39.45 -40.68
N ASN A 204 -19.62 -39.90 -39.72
CA ASN A 204 -19.80 -41.21 -39.05
C ASN A 204 -18.67 -42.26 -38.78
N GLY A 205 -18.85 -42.96 -37.64
CA GLY A 205 -18.28 -44.26 -37.20
C GLY A 205 -18.15 -44.30 -35.66
N ASN A 206 -19.03 -44.94 -34.85
CA ASN A 206 -19.32 -46.37 -34.62
C ASN A 206 -18.07 -47.19 -34.21
N GLU A 207 -18.06 -48.11 -33.22
CA GLU A 207 -19.17 -48.80 -32.51
C GLU A 207 -18.69 -49.49 -31.18
N GLY A 208 -19.62 -49.82 -30.25
CA GLY A 208 -19.46 -50.82 -29.17
C GLY A 208 -18.58 -50.46 -27.94
N THR A 209 -18.74 -51.09 -26.75
CA THR A 209 -19.74 -52.06 -26.26
C THR A 209 -19.84 -52.05 -24.71
N ASP A 210 -20.88 -52.69 -24.16
CA ASP A 210 -21.35 -52.56 -22.77
C ASP A 210 -20.64 -53.41 -21.71
N SER A 211 -20.86 -53.06 -20.44
CA SER A 211 -21.11 -54.07 -19.38
C SER A 211 -21.96 -53.49 -18.23
N ILE A 212 -23.02 -54.20 -17.84
CA ILE A 212 -23.89 -53.90 -16.69
C ILE A 212 -23.97 -55.16 -15.83
N CYS A 213 -23.79 -55.01 -14.51
CA CYS A 213 -24.38 -55.94 -13.53
C CYS A 213 -24.62 -55.26 -12.18
N THR A 214 -25.83 -55.45 -11.64
CA THR A 214 -26.21 -55.24 -10.24
C THR A 214 -25.96 -56.55 -9.46
N THR A 215 -25.91 -56.60 -8.12
CA THR A 215 -27.08 -56.48 -7.22
C THR A 215 -26.68 -56.47 -5.73
N SER A 216 -27.65 -56.06 -4.89
CA SER A 216 -27.88 -56.44 -3.49
C SER A 216 -26.79 -56.26 -2.41
N GLU A 217 -26.99 -55.20 -1.62
CA GLU A 217 -27.23 -55.23 -0.16
C GLU A 217 -26.31 -56.03 0.80
N SER A 218 -25.76 -55.31 1.77
CA SER A 218 -25.99 -55.64 3.20
C SER A 218 -25.91 -54.39 4.08
N HIS A 219 -26.80 -54.29 5.07
CA HIS A 219 -26.84 -53.18 6.03
C HIS A 219 -25.91 -53.44 7.23
N ILE A 220 -25.02 -52.48 7.56
CA ILE A 220 -24.73 -52.10 8.95
C ILE A 220 -24.67 -50.58 9.03
N SER A 221 -25.42 -49.99 9.98
CA SER A 221 -25.46 -48.56 10.25
C SER A 221 -24.45 -48.16 11.32
N CYS A 222 -23.74 -47.05 11.13
CA CYS A 222 -22.95 -46.40 12.19
C CYS A 222 -22.90 -44.87 11.99
N THR A 223 -24.05 -44.22 12.20
CA THR A 223 -24.24 -42.77 12.03
C THR A 223 -23.60 -41.96 13.17
N ARG A 224 -22.32 -41.63 13.04
CA ARG A 224 -21.64 -40.67 13.93
C ARG A 224 -21.64 -39.26 13.32
N ALA A 225 -22.78 -38.58 13.39
CA ALA A 225 -22.95 -37.23 12.86
C ALA A 225 -22.14 -36.21 13.69
N SER A 226 -20.98 -35.77 13.19
CA SER A 226 -20.36 -34.53 13.64
C SER A 226 -21.22 -33.35 13.16
N LYS A 227 -21.62 -32.49 14.10
CA LYS A 227 -22.22 -31.19 13.76
C LYS A 227 -21.08 -30.24 13.38
N ASP A 228 -20.65 -30.30 12.13
CA ASP A 228 -19.67 -29.36 11.57
C ASP A 228 -20.33 -27.99 11.38
N VAL A 229 -20.50 -27.27 12.49
CA VAL A 229 -20.83 -25.85 12.49
C VAL A 229 -19.66 -25.10 11.83
N PRO A 230 -19.90 -24.22 10.83
CA PRO A 230 -18.82 -23.43 10.22
C PRO A 230 -18.30 -22.42 11.24
N LEU A 231 -17.23 -22.79 11.95
CA LEU A 231 -16.72 -22.14 13.16
C LEU A 231 -15.88 -20.89 12.84
N PHE A 232 -16.48 -19.95 12.12
CA PHE A 232 -15.87 -18.71 11.64
C PHE A 232 -16.89 -17.54 11.64
N SER A 233 -17.40 -17.16 12.82
CA SER A 233 -18.35 -16.04 12.97
C SER A 233 -17.92 -14.96 13.97
N GLU A 234 -16.75 -15.08 14.61
CA GLU A 234 -16.33 -14.20 15.71
C GLU A 234 -14.96 -13.53 15.45
N ASP A 235 -14.82 -12.30 15.96
CA ASP A 235 -13.61 -11.48 16.06
C ASP A 235 -12.79 -11.17 14.78
N MET A 236 -13.47 -10.60 13.79
CA MET A 236 -12.88 -9.51 12.99
C MET A 236 -12.98 -8.21 13.80
N GLN A 237 -11.92 -7.78 14.49
CA GLN A 237 -11.93 -6.55 15.29
C GLN A 237 -11.73 -5.29 14.41
N GLU A 238 -12.58 -4.27 14.60
CA GLU A 238 -12.85 -3.22 13.61
C GLU A 238 -12.35 -1.83 14.03
N VAL A 239 -11.99 -0.99 13.05
CA VAL A 239 -11.31 0.28 13.32
C VAL A 239 -12.24 1.36 13.87
N THR A 240 -11.75 2.01 14.91
CA THR A 240 -12.29 3.24 15.45
C THR A 240 -12.11 4.39 14.46
N VAL A 241 -13.17 4.76 13.74
CA VAL A 241 -13.29 6.08 13.11
C VAL A 241 -14.42 6.84 13.81
N PRO A 242 -14.13 7.72 14.80
CA PRO A 242 -15.15 8.52 15.48
C PRO A 242 -15.62 9.64 14.55
N VAL A 243 -16.86 9.57 14.01
CA VAL A 243 -17.34 10.50 12.94
C VAL A 243 -18.44 11.50 13.31
N CYS A 244 -18.75 11.71 14.58
CA CYS A 244 -19.69 12.74 15.06
C CYS A 244 -19.31 13.28 16.44
N GLU A 245 -19.76 14.49 16.76
CA GLU A 245 -19.59 15.15 18.06
C GLU A 245 -20.23 14.33 19.20
N CYS A 246 -21.29 13.56 18.90
CA CYS A 246 -22.00 12.68 19.85
C CYS A 246 -21.17 11.50 20.40
N ASN A 247 -19.94 11.28 19.91
CA ASN A 247 -19.09 10.17 20.35
C ASN A 247 -18.21 10.53 21.57
N VAL A 248 -18.21 11.78 22.02
CA VAL A 248 -17.40 12.26 23.16
C VAL A 248 -18.18 12.08 24.48
N GLY A 249 -18.50 10.83 24.80
CA GLY A 249 -19.01 10.45 26.12
C GLY A 249 -17.87 10.24 27.14
N PRO A 250 -18.17 10.14 28.44
CA PRO A 250 -17.16 9.86 29.48
C PRO A 250 -16.60 8.43 29.45
N SER A 251 -17.02 7.59 28.51
CA SER A 251 -16.50 6.23 28.29
C SER A 251 -15.17 6.26 27.53
N THR A 252 -14.17 5.54 28.03
CA THR A 252 -12.79 5.50 27.51
C THR A 252 -12.60 4.86 26.13
N THR A 253 -13.66 4.34 25.50
CA THR A 253 -13.65 3.82 24.13
C THR A 253 -14.52 4.67 23.20
N PRO A 254 -13.95 5.29 22.15
CA PRO A 254 -14.76 6.01 21.16
C PRO A 254 -15.62 5.03 20.37
N ARG A 255 -16.91 5.35 20.19
CA ARG A 255 -17.82 4.61 19.31
C ARG A 255 -18.21 5.47 18.10
N ALA A 256 -19.08 4.96 17.23
CA ALA A 256 -19.66 5.70 16.11
C ALA A 256 -21.19 5.76 16.29
N CYS A 257 -21.75 6.98 16.38
CA CYS A 257 -23.20 7.17 16.48
C CYS A 257 -23.94 6.66 15.22
N ALA A 258 -25.23 6.32 15.36
CA ALA A 258 -26.03 5.70 14.31
C ALA A 258 -26.01 6.47 12.97
N ALA A 259 -25.98 7.81 13.01
CA ALA A 259 -25.86 8.65 11.82
C ALA A 259 -24.53 8.43 11.05
N CYS A 260 -23.43 8.13 11.76
CA CYS A 260 -22.15 7.77 11.14
C CYS A 260 -22.20 6.39 10.53
N CYS A 261 -22.78 5.42 11.23
CA CYS A 261 -22.97 4.06 10.72
C CYS A 261 -23.82 4.07 9.44
N ALA A 262 -24.91 4.85 9.40
CA ALA A 262 -25.71 5.04 8.19
C ALA A 262 -24.95 5.79 7.06
N LYS A 263 -24.12 6.80 7.40
CA LYS A 263 -23.39 7.61 6.41
C LYS A 263 -22.20 6.89 5.76
N TYR A 264 -21.46 6.09 6.52
CA TYR A 264 -20.20 5.46 6.09
C TYR A 264 -20.30 3.95 5.92
N GLY A 265 -21.19 3.29 6.66
CA GLY A 265 -21.49 1.86 6.54
C GLY A 265 -20.22 0.99 6.55
N PRO A 266 -20.07 0.06 5.58
CA PRO A 266 -18.91 -0.84 5.46
C PRO A 266 -17.53 -0.18 5.55
N LEU A 267 -17.39 1.12 5.28
CA LEU A 267 -16.12 1.85 5.36
C LEU A 267 -15.59 2.01 6.79
N LEU A 268 -16.46 2.13 7.80
CA LEU A 268 -16.00 2.23 9.20
C LEU A 268 -15.24 0.98 9.63
N HIS A 269 -15.68 -0.17 9.12
CA HIS A 269 -15.18 -1.50 9.47
C HIS A 269 -13.93 -1.91 8.65
N LEU A 270 -13.28 -0.97 7.94
CA LEU A 270 -12.06 -1.23 7.17
C LEU A 270 -10.80 -0.77 7.91
N PRO A 271 -9.76 -1.63 8.03
CA PRO A 271 -8.43 -1.26 8.49
C PRO A 271 -7.85 -0.04 7.76
N GLY A 272 -6.97 0.73 8.42
CA GLY A 272 -6.35 1.91 7.81
C GLY A 272 -5.59 1.63 6.51
N TYR A 273 -4.97 0.44 6.41
CA TYR A 273 -4.32 -0.04 5.20
C TYR A 273 -5.30 -0.41 4.08
N ASP A 274 -6.47 -0.96 4.41
CA ASP A 274 -7.52 -1.31 3.46
C ASP A 274 -8.25 -0.05 2.95
N GLN A 275 -8.47 0.93 3.82
CA GLN A 275 -8.94 2.28 3.44
C GLN A 275 -7.99 2.96 2.46
N LEU A 276 -6.68 2.91 2.70
CA LEU A 276 -5.67 3.43 1.78
C LEU A 276 -5.62 2.63 0.46
N SER A 277 -5.70 1.30 0.52
CA SER A 277 -5.71 0.41 -0.66
C SER A 277 -6.96 0.63 -1.53
N LEU A 278 -8.13 0.83 -0.91
CA LEU A 278 -9.37 1.21 -1.56
C LEU A 278 -9.23 2.59 -2.23
N LEU A 279 -8.66 3.58 -1.54
CA LEU A 279 -8.43 4.91 -2.10
C LEU A 279 -7.49 4.85 -3.32
N ILE A 280 -6.44 4.03 -3.27
CA ILE A 280 -5.54 3.82 -4.41
C ILE A 280 -6.31 3.26 -5.62
N VAL A 281 -7.18 2.26 -5.42
CA VAL A 281 -8.01 1.70 -6.50
C VAL A 281 -9.00 2.74 -7.06
N LEU A 282 -9.62 3.55 -6.20
CA LEU A 282 -10.60 4.58 -6.61
C LEU A 282 -9.93 5.77 -7.31
N LEU A 283 -8.80 6.29 -6.79
CA LEU A 283 -7.98 7.29 -7.46
C LEU A 283 -7.47 6.77 -8.82
N GLY A 284 -7.05 5.51 -8.88
CA GLY A 284 -6.64 4.85 -10.12
C GLY A 284 -7.75 4.81 -11.17
N ARG A 285 -8.96 4.37 -10.79
CA ARG A 285 -10.16 4.43 -11.64
C ARG A 285 -10.43 5.87 -12.10
N SER A 286 -10.33 6.85 -11.21
CA SER A 286 -10.50 8.27 -11.52
C SER A 286 -9.49 8.80 -12.54
N ILE A 287 -8.21 8.44 -12.38
CA ILE A 287 -7.13 8.81 -13.31
C ILE A 287 -7.42 8.22 -14.69
N VAL A 288 -7.75 6.94 -14.79
CA VAL A 288 -8.14 6.30 -16.09
C VAL A 288 -9.36 6.98 -16.71
N LEU A 289 -10.36 7.39 -15.93
CA LEU A 289 -11.54 8.12 -16.41
C LEU A 289 -11.24 9.56 -16.83
N GLN A 290 -10.18 10.20 -16.33
CA GLN A 290 -9.76 11.54 -16.77
C GLN A 290 -8.89 11.47 -18.03
N LEU A 291 -7.94 10.53 -18.06
CA LEU A 291 -6.98 10.36 -19.16
C LEU A 291 -7.63 10.08 -20.53
N SER A 292 -8.85 9.51 -20.58
CA SER A 292 -9.58 9.29 -21.84
C SER A 292 -9.98 10.58 -22.55
N SER A 293 -9.99 11.72 -21.86
CA SER A 293 -10.30 13.03 -22.44
C SER A 293 -9.07 13.86 -22.85
N VAL A 294 -7.86 13.37 -22.57
CA VAL A 294 -6.61 14.15 -22.74
C VAL A 294 -5.90 13.78 -24.04
N ARG A 295 -5.97 14.66 -25.04
CA ARG A 295 -5.39 14.45 -26.40
C ARG A 295 -3.87 14.30 -26.44
N ARG A 296 -3.13 14.86 -25.47
CA ARG A 296 -1.66 14.79 -25.38
C ARG A 296 -1.26 14.38 -23.96
N LEU A 297 -0.85 13.13 -23.82
CA LEU A 297 -0.40 12.57 -22.54
C LEU A 297 1.08 12.87 -22.31
N HIS A 298 1.42 13.14 -21.05
CA HIS A 298 2.78 13.34 -20.55
C HIS A 298 2.92 12.50 -19.28
N GLU A 299 3.95 11.67 -19.23
CA GLU A 299 4.23 10.68 -18.18
C GLU A 299 4.17 11.25 -16.76
N ASN A 300 4.63 12.50 -16.58
CA ASN A 300 4.58 13.22 -15.30
C ASN A 300 3.17 13.36 -14.69
N ALA A 301 2.11 13.26 -15.51
CA ALA A 301 0.72 13.28 -15.04
C ALA A 301 0.31 12.01 -14.26
N VAL A 302 1.08 10.92 -14.37
CA VAL A 302 0.81 9.66 -13.67
C VAL A 302 1.96 9.16 -12.79
N THR A 303 3.20 9.65 -12.97
CA THR A 303 4.38 9.25 -12.19
C THR A 303 4.12 9.20 -10.68
N GLY A 304 3.42 10.20 -10.12
CA GLY A 304 3.09 10.23 -8.68
C GLY A 304 2.22 9.05 -8.22
N TYR A 305 1.22 8.66 -9.02
CA TYR A 305 0.35 7.52 -8.74
C TYR A 305 1.08 6.17 -8.93
N LEU A 306 1.95 6.08 -9.95
CA LEU A 306 2.84 4.93 -10.14
C LEU A 306 3.75 4.75 -8.91
N MET A 307 4.42 5.81 -8.45
CA MET A 307 5.27 5.80 -7.26
C MET A 307 4.52 5.40 -5.98
N LEU A 308 3.29 5.90 -5.76
CA LEU A 308 2.47 5.49 -4.61
C LEU A 308 2.15 3.99 -4.68
N SER A 309 1.73 3.51 -5.84
CA SER A 309 1.32 2.11 -6.06
C SER A 309 2.47 1.13 -5.80
N SER A 310 3.68 1.45 -6.26
CA SER A 310 4.89 0.66 -6.01
C SER A 310 5.36 0.75 -4.55
N HIS A 311 5.31 1.92 -3.93
CA HIS A 311 5.76 2.09 -2.54
C HIS A 311 4.93 1.26 -1.55
N LEU A 312 3.62 1.16 -1.80
CA LEU A 312 2.67 0.37 -1.00
C LEU A 312 2.40 -1.02 -1.60
N ASN A 313 3.18 -1.44 -2.61
CA ASN A 313 3.06 -2.71 -3.35
C ASN A 313 1.60 -3.14 -3.67
N CYS A 314 0.79 -2.20 -4.16
CA CYS A 314 -0.65 -2.38 -4.34
C CYS A 314 -0.97 -3.21 -5.60
N THR A 315 -0.72 -4.53 -5.57
CA THR A 315 -1.00 -5.46 -6.69
C THR A 315 -2.46 -5.43 -7.15
N LEU A 316 -3.38 -5.08 -6.26
CA LEU A 316 -4.82 -4.84 -6.50
C LEU A 316 -5.14 -3.95 -7.70
N ASN A 317 -4.30 -2.94 -7.93
CA ASN A 317 -4.51 -1.97 -8.99
C ASN A 317 -3.74 -2.33 -10.27
N ALA A 318 -3.13 -3.53 -10.38
CA ALA A 318 -2.35 -3.95 -11.55
C ALA A 318 -3.11 -3.81 -12.88
N HIS A 319 -4.40 -4.11 -12.90
CA HIS A 319 -5.27 -3.89 -14.07
C HIS A 319 -5.39 -2.40 -14.45
N ILE A 320 -5.43 -1.51 -13.45
CA ILE A 320 -5.46 -0.05 -13.62
C ILE A 320 -4.08 0.47 -14.06
N LEU A 321 -3.01 0.03 -13.40
CA LEU A 321 -1.63 0.35 -13.79
C LEU A 321 -1.36 -0.07 -15.23
N ARG A 322 -1.83 -1.25 -15.63
CA ARG A 322 -1.81 -1.72 -17.03
C ARG A 322 -2.51 -0.72 -17.94
N SER A 323 -3.77 -0.35 -17.68
CA SER A 323 -4.49 0.64 -18.50
C SER A 323 -3.83 2.03 -18.52
N ILE A 324 -3.16 2.43 -17.44
CA ILE A 324 -2.40 3.69 -17.37
C ILE A 324 -1.14 3.61 -18.25
N ILE A 325 -0.37 2.52 -18.15
CA ILE A 325 0.87 2.30 -18.90
C ILE A 325 0.58 2.07 -20.38
N GLU A 326 -0.45 1.30 -20.74
CA GLU A 326 -0.88 1.09 -22.13
C GLU A 326 -1.25 2.43 -22.81
N ARG A 327 -1.99 3.31 -22.12
CA ARG A 327 -2.31 4.65 -22.65
C ARG A 327 -1.10 5.58 -22.71
N HIS A 328 -0.20 5.53 -21.74
CA HIS A 328 1.03 6.32 -21.75
C HIS A 328 2.18 5.71 -22.57
N GLN A 329 1.99 4.55 -23.20
CA GLN A 329 3.08 3.78 -23.82
C GLN A 329 3.89 4.61 -24.83
N ALA A 330 3.21 5.39 -25.67
CA ALA A 330 3.85 6.28 -26.65
C ALA A 330 4.44 7.57 -26.06
N ALA A 331 4.12 7.94 -24.82
CA ALA A 331 4.80 9.01 -24.10
C ALA A 331 6.05 8.45 -23.40
N LEU A 332 5.89 7.37 -22.62
CA LEU A 332 6.96 6.68 -21.89
C LEU A 332 8.09 6.21 -22.81
N LEU A 333 7.79 5.54 -23.93
CA LEU A 333 8.81 5.08 -24.89
C LEU A 333 9.66 6.22 -25.47
N ARG A 334 9.10 7.43 -25.58
CA ARG A 334 9.79 8.64 -26.07
C ARG A 334 10.29 9.56 -24.95
N SER A 335 10.15 9.15 -23.68
CA SER A 335 10.62 9.97 -22.56
C SER A 335 12.14 10.09 -22.59
N LYS A 336 12.65 11.27 -22.22
CA LYS A 336 14.07 11.55 -21.99
C LYS A 336 14.44 11.54 -20.50
N SER A 337 13.52 11.15 -19.62
CA SER A 337 13.77 10.98 -18.19
C SER A 337 13.97 9.50 -17.88
N LEU A 338 15.21 9.13 -17.57
CA LEU A 338 15.54 7.79 -17.06
C LEU A 338 14.71 7.48 -15.81
N ARG A 339 14.47 8.48 -14.95
CA ARG A 339 13.64 8.34 -13.74
C ARG A 339 12.20 7.95 -14.04
N ASN A 340 11.54 8.57 -15.01
CA ASN A 340 10.18 8.18 -15.38
C ASN A 340 10.12 6.78 -16.02
N ILE A 341 11.15 6.40 -16.78
CA ILE A 341 11.31 5.05 -17.34
C ILE A 341 11.51 4.00 -16.22
N ALA A 342 12.42 4.28 -15.29
CA ALA A 342 12.74 3.45 -14.13
C ALA A 342 11.52 3.21 -13.25
N ILE A 343 10.77 4.27 -12.92
CA ILE A 343 9.51 4.18 -12.18
C ILE A 343 8.52 3.26 -12.91
N ALA A 344 8.34 3.42 -14.22
CA ALA A 344 7.39 2.60 -14.98
C ALA A 344 7.77 1.11 -14.99
N LEU A 345 9.06 0.76 -15.17
CA LEU A 345 9.54 -0.62 -15.15
C LEU A 345 9.53 -1.24 -13.75
N HIS A 346 9.96 -0.48 -12.74
CA HIS A 346 9.96 -0.93 -11.34
C HIS A 346 8.52 -1.18 -10.85
N VAL A 347 7.59 -0.29 -11.15
CA VAL A 347 6.15 -0.44 -10.84
C VAL A 347 5.54 -1.61 -11.60
N ALA A 348 5.90 -1.80 -12.88
CA ALA A 348 5.42 -2.93 -13.67
C ALA A 348 5.76 -4.26 -13.01
N LYS A 349 7.00 -4.43 -12.55
CA LYS A 349 7.43 -5.64 -11.85
C LYS A 349 6.83 -5.77 -10.46
N LYS A 350 7.01 -4.77 -9.59
CA LYS A 350 6.63 -4.82 -8.18
C LYS A 350 5.12 -5.09 -8.02
N CYS A 351 4.29 -4.33 -8.73
CA CYS A 351 2.84 -4.52 -8.73
C CYS A 351 2.35 -5.64 -9.68
N LYS A 352 3.22 -6.51 -10.22
CA LYS A 352 2.89 -7.66 -11.09
C LYS A 352 2.03 -7.29 -12.33
N VAL A 353 2.31 -6.13 -12.94
CA VAL A 353 1.57 -5.55 -14.07
C VAL A 353 1.98 -6.20 -15.41
N ARG A 354 1.04 -6.83 -16.11
CA ARG A 354 1.28 -7.34 -17.48
C ARG A 354 1.37 -6.18 -18.48
N CYS A 355 2.58 -5.76 -18.81
CA CYS A 355 2.85 -4.59 -19.67
C CYS A 355 2.95 -4.90 -21.19
N GLY A 356 2.85 -6.18 -21.58
CA GLY A 356 2.89 -6.61 -22.98
C GLY A 356 4.13 -6.08 -23.73
N GLY A 357 3.94 -5.57 -24.95
CA GLY A 357 5.01 -5.01 -25.77
C GLY A 357 5.60 -3.66 -25.30
N PHE A 358 5.25 -3.13 -24.12
CA PHE A 358 5.95 -1.98 -23.53
C PHE A 358 7.31 -2.40 -22.95
N GLU A 359 7.29 -3.42 -22.09
CA GLU A 359 8.43 -3.84 -21.28
C GLU A 359 9.60 -4.33 -22.16
N LYS A 360 9.31 -5.15 -23.18
CA LYS A 360 10.33 -5.59 -24.14
C LYS A 360 10.96 -4.40 -24.87
N ARG A 361 10.16 -3.51 -25.48
CA ARG A 361 10.67 -2.35 -26.22
C ARG A 361 11.50 -1.40 -25.35
N MET A 362 11.09 -1.19 -24.09
CA MET A 362 11.85 -0.37 -23.16
C MET A 362 13.15 -1.05 -22.72
N ARG A 363 13.18 -2.39 -22.53
CA ARG A 363 14.42 -3.12 -22.27
C ARG A 363 15.38 -3.07 -23.46
N SER A 364 14.91 -3.29 -24.69
CA SER A 364 15.74 -3.15 -25.89
C SER A 364 16.34 -1.73 -26.00
N ARG A 365 15.57 -0.70 -25.63
CA ARG A 365 16.03 0.70 -25.60
C ARG A 365 17.09 0.98 -24.54
N LEU A 366 16.99 0.39 -23.35
CA LEU A 366 17.97 0.55 -22.27
C LEU A 366 19.21 -0.35 -22.42
N ALA A 367 19.13 -1.37 -23.27
CA ALA A 367 20.24 -2.26 -23.61
C ALA A 367 21.21 -1.62 -24.63
N ASP A 368 20.73 -0.71 -25.47
CA ASP A 368 21.60 0.15 -26.27
C ASP A 368 22.35 1.13 -25.36
N ILE A 369 23.68 1.12 -25.42
CA ILE A 369 24.54 1.91 -24.53
C ILE A 369 24.43 3.41 -24.81
N GLY A 370 24.29 3.83 -26.07
CA GLY A 370 24.19 5.25 -26.44
C GLY A 370 22.84 5.86 -26.03
N GLU A 371 21.74 5.12 -26.17
CA GLU A 371 20.43 5.52 -25.61
C GLU A 371 20.46 5.54 -24.08
N PHE A 372 21.14 4.59 -23.43
CA PHE A 372 21.28 4.53 -21.97
C PHE A 372 22.09 5.71 -21.40
N GLU A 373 23.25 6.00 -21.97
CA GLU A 373 24.09 7.16 -21.63
C GLU A 373 23.35 8.48 -21.86
N ALA A 374 22.68 8.63 -23.01
CA ALA A 374 21.90 9.83 -23.31
C ALA A 374 20.72 10.04 -22.36
N LEU A 375 20.13 8.97 -21.82
CA LEU A 375 19.13 9.03 -20.76
C LEU A 375 19.74 9.40 -19.40
N CYS A 376 20.93 8.87 -19.06
CA CYS A 376 21.64 9.21 -17.82
C CYS A 376 22.08 10.68 -17.81
N ALA A 377 22.68 11.16 -18.91
CA ALA A 377 23.06 12.56 -19.11
C ALA A 377 21.85 13.53 -19.12
N GLY A 378 20.65 13.03 -19.40
CA GLY A 378 19.39 13.79 -19.28
C GLY A 378 18.99 14.10 -17.84
N GLU A 379 19.32 13.24 -16.88
CA GLU A 379 18.97 13.40 -15.46
C GLU A 379 20.00 14.28 -14.73
N ARG A 380 19.86 15.60 -14.91
CA ARG A 380 20.78 16.64 -14.39
C ARG A 380 21.08 16.64 -12.88
N HIS A 381 20.34 15.89 -12.07
CA HIS A 381 20.48 15.88 -10.61
C HIS A 381 21.01 14.51 -10.14
N PRO A 382 22.25 14.42 -9.62
CA PRO A 382 22.89 13.14 -9.26
C PRO A 382 22.01 12.21 -8.41
N VAL A 383 21.44 12.70 -7.31
CA VAL A 383 20.51 11.92 -6.45
C VAL A 383 19.30 11.36 -7.23
N ALA A 384 18.75 12.10 -8.19
CA ALA A 384 17.63 11.62 -9.01
C ALA A 384 18.05 10.53 -10.00
N LEU A 385 19.29 10.61 -10.52
CA LEU A 385 19.90 9.60 -11.37
C LEU A 385 20.23 8.32 -10.58
N LEU A 386 20.87 8.40 -9.42
CA LEU A 386 21.16 7.23 -8.57
C LEU A 386 19.87 6.52 -8.10
N VAL A 387 18.81 7.28 -7.77
CA VAL A 387 17.48 6.72 -7.46
C VAL A 387 16.85 6.05 -8.70
N ALA A 388 17.03 6.59 -9.91
CA ALA A 388 16.57 5.96 -11.14
C ALA A 388 17.32 4.65 -11.44
N LEU A 389 18.65 4.63 -11.28
CA LEU A 389 19.48 3.43 -11.45
C LEU A 389 19.09 2.35 -10.42
N SER A 390 18.91 2.72 -9.14
CA SER A 390 18.40 1.80 -8.10
C SER A 390 17.03 1.21 -8.45
N GLN A 391 16.11 2.02 -9.00
CA GLN A 391 14.81 1.55 -9.45
C GLN A 391 14.90 0.61 -10.67
N LEU A 392 15.83 0.87 -11.60
CA LEU A 392 16.12 -0.05 -12.70
C LEU A 392 16.69 -1.37 -12.20
N ILE A 393 17.65 -1.36 -11.27
CA ILE A 393 18.20 -2.56 -10.63
C ILE A 393 17.07 -3.41 -10.02
N GLY A 394 16.20 -2.79 -9.21
CA GLY A 394 15.00 -3.46 -8.68
C GLY A 394 14.06 -3.98 -9.78
N SER A 395 14.02 -3.37 -10.97
CA SER A 395 13.29 -3.86 -12.13
C SER A 395 13.97 -5.04 -12.87
N LEU A 396 15.29 -5.22 -12.71
CA LEU A 396 16.06 -6.33 -13.29
C LEU A 396 16.12 -7.55 -12.35
N VAL A 397 16.70 -7.39 -11.15
CA VAL A 397 17.07 -8.48 -10.21
C VAL A 397 15.89 -9.37 -9.82
N SER A 398 15.94 -10.66 -10.11
CA SER A 398 14.82 -11.60 -9.91
C SER A 398 15.28 -12.84 -9.13
N ALA A 399 14.51 -13.23 -8.10
CA ALA A 399 14.79 -14.41 -7.28
C ALA A 399 14.64 -15.75 -8.04
N ASN A 400 14.09 -15.74 -9.25
CA ASN A 400 13.90 -16.96 -10.05
C ASN A 400 15.25 -17.48 -10.59
N ALA A 401 15.48 -18.79 -10.46
CA ALA A 401 16.71 -19.44 -10.95
C ALA A 401 16.91 -19.37 -12.47
N LEU A 402 15.85 -19.10 -13.26
CA LEU A 402 15.87 -19.05 -14.72
C LEU A 402 16.98 -18.14 -15.32
N PRO A 403 17.50 -18.46 -16.52
CA PRO A 403 18.38 -17.57 -17.28
C PRO A 403 17.75 -16.20 -17.56
N ILE A 404 18.58 -15.17 -17.65
CA ILE A 404 18.16 -13.80 -18.01
C ILE A 404 18.19 -13.60 -19.53
N SER A 405 17.37 -12.68 -20.04
CA SER A 405 17.45 -12.30 -21.46
C SER A 405 18.69 -11.47 -21.74
N GLN A 406 19.13 -11.44 -23.00
CA GLN A 406 20.28 -10.65 -23.43
C GLN A 406 20.10 -9.16 -23.10
N GLU A 407 18.88 -8.61 -23.24
CA GLU A 407 18.60 -7.22 -22.87
C GLU A 407 18.74 -7.02 -21.35
N VAL A 408 18.24 -7.94 -20.51
CA VAL A 408 18.38 -7.85 -19.04
C VAL A 408 19.85 -7.89 -18.62
N ARG A 409 20.67 -8.75 -19.24
CA ARG A 409 22.12 -8.78 -19.04
C ARG A 409 22.76 -7.46 -19.45
N GLN A 410 22.46 -6.96 -20.64
CA GLN A 410 23.10 -5.76 -21.19
C GLN A 410 22.74 -4.50 -20.40
N ILE A 411 21.48 -4.30 -20.00
CA ILE A 411 21.11 -3.16 -19.13
C ILE A 411 21.87 -3.23 -17.80
N GLY A 412 22.06 -4.43 -17.24
CA GLY A 412 22.87 -4.63 -16.04
C GLY A 412 24.33 -4.20 -16.24
N ILE A 413 24.96 -4.62 -17.34
CA ILE A 413 26.32 -4.19 -17.69
C ILE A 413 26.37 -2.66 -17.89
N ASN A 414 25.46 -2.08 -18.68
CA ASN A 414 25.40 -0.63 -18.93
C ASN A 414 25.28 0.18 -17.63
N ILE A 415 24.50 -0.29 -16.64
CA ILE A 415 24.40 0.33 -15.31
C ILE A 415 25.74 0.28 -14.57
N ILE A 416 26.44 -0.87 -14.59
CA ILE A 416 27.75 -1.02 -13.91
C ILE A 416 28.79 -0.14 -14.58
N THR A 417 28.96 -0.23 -15.91
CA THR A 417 29.89 0.61 -16.69
C THR A 417 29.71 2.09 -16.35
N TYR A 418 28.48 2.61 -16.44
CA TYR A 418 28.20 4.02 -16.14
C TYR A 418 28.53 4.43 -14.70
N LEU A 419 28.40 3.53 -13.72
CA LEU A 419 28.78 3.79 -12.32
C LEU A 419 30.29 3.79 -12.11
N LEU A 420 31.05 3.02 -12.90
CA LEU A 420 32.52 2.98 -12.88
C LEU A 420 33.13 4.18 -13.61
N ASP A 421 32.62 4.53 -14.80
CA ASP A 421 33.01 5.72 -15.57
C ASP A 421 32.85 7.03 -14.77
N HIS A 422 31.88 7.04 -13.86
CA HIS A 422 31.53 8.17 -13.01
C HIS A 422 31.85 7.90 -11.52
N TYR A 423 32.75 6.95 -11.22
CA TYR A 423 33.02 6.52 -9.84
C TYR A 423 33.35 7.72 -8.94
N ASP A 424 34.34 8.53 -9.31
CA ASP A 424 34.86 9.61 -8.47
C ASP A 424 33.80 10.71 -8.21
N LYS A 425 32.91 10.93 -9.19
CA LYS A 425 31.78 11.89 -9.14
C LYS A 425 30.65 11.47 -8.19
N PHE A 426 30.50 10.18 -7.90
CA PHE A 426 29.42 9.66 -7.07
C PHE A 426 29.90 9.06 -5.74
N PHE A 427 31.08 8.46 -5.72
CA PHE A 427 31.62 7.63 -4.65
C PHE A 427 33.01 8.06 -4.15
N GLY A 428 33.68 8.99 -4.84
CA GLY A 428 34.96 9.56 -4.42
C GLY A 428 34.84 10.49 -3.22
N ALA A 429 35.98 10.86 -2.62
CA ALA A 429 36.04 11.64 -1.37
C ALA A 429 35.39 13.04 -1.48
N ASP A 430 35.44 13.66 -2.66
CA ASP A 430 34.85 14.98 -2.93
C ASP A 430 33.34 14.93 -3.30
N SER A 431 32.69 13.76 -3.15
CA SER A 431 31.28 13.57 -3.48
C SER A 431 30.37 14.34 -2.51
N VAL A 432 29.82 15.47 -2.97
CA VAL A 432 28.85 16.30 -2.21
C VAL A 432 27.43 15.69 -2.23
N LEU A 433 27.34 14.36 -2.06
CA LEU A 433 26.10 13.60 -2.08
C LEU A 433 25.71 13.11 -0.68
N ASP A 434 24.40 12.96 -0.50
CA ASP A 434 23.78 12.43 0.70
C ASP A 434 24.22 10.96 0.94
N GLU A 435 24.78 10.68 2.12
CA GLU A 435 25.39 9.40 2.46
C GLU A 435 24.37 8.24 2.42
N ASP A 436 23.11 8.47 2.79
CA ASP A 436 22.04 7.46 2.69
C ASP A 436 21.80 7.07 1.22
N VAL A 437 21.91 8.04 0.30
CA VAL A 437 21.75 7.82 -1.15
C VAL A 437 22.96 7.05 -1.71
N VAL A 438 24.18 7.44 -1.31
CA VAL A 438 25.42 6.77 -1.74
C VAL A 438 25.47 5.33 -1.22
N SER A 439 25.21 5.12 0.07
CA SER A 439 25.11 3.81 0.71
C SER A 439 24.02 2.94 0.07
N SER A 440 22.81 3.48 -0.12
CA SER A 440 21.73 2.76 -0.80
C SER A 440 22.06 2.41 -2.25
N MET A 441 22.85 3.23 -2.96
CA MET A 441 23.30 2.93 -4.32
C MET A 441 24.36 1.82 -4.33
N ARG A 442 25.35 1.85 -3.40
CA ARG A 442 26.34 0.76 -3.25
C ARG A 442 25.69 -0.59 -2.98
N GLY A 443 24.72 -0.65 -2.06
CA GLY A 443 23.94 -1.87 -1.79
C GLY A 443 23.14 -2.38 -3.00
N ASN A 444 22.58 -1.47 -3.82
CA ASN A 444 21.91 -1.86 -5.08
C ASN A 444 22.91 -2.31 -6.15
N ALA A 445 24.08 -1.66 -6.27
CA ALA A 445 25.12 -2.06 -7.21
C ALA A 445 25.64 -3.47 -6.91
N ARG A 446 25.90 -3.79 -5.64
CA ARG A 446 26.26 -5.14 -5.19
C ARG A 446 25.17 -6.16 -5.50
N LEU A 447 23.91 -5.86 -5.18
CA LEU A 447 22.77 -6.72 -5.53
C LEU A 447 22.65 -6.98 -7.06
N LEU A 448 23.09 -6.04 -7.90
CA LEU A 448 23.16 -6.23 -9.35
C LEU A 448 24.35 -7.12 -9.77
N VAL A 449 25.53 -6.94 -9.17
CA VAL A 449 26.73 -7.76 -9.40
C VAL A 449 26.44 -9.21 -9.01
N ASP A 450 26.08 -9.46 -7.74
CA ASP A 450 25.71 -10.78 -7.20
C ASP A 450 24.66 -11.48 -8.11
N TYR A 451 23.68 -10.72 -8.60
CA TYR A 451 22.64 -11.22 -9.50
C TYR A 451 23.20 -11.61 -10.87
N LEU A 452 24.05 -10.79 -11.49
CA LEU A 452 24.60 -11.08 -12.82
C LEU A 452 25.59 -12.26 -12.79
N GLU A 453 26.42 -12.37 -11.74
CA GLU A 453 27.29 -13.52 -11.51
C GLU A 453 26.50 -14.82 -11.35
N SER A 454 25.40 -14.79 -10.57
CA SER A 454 24.47 -15.92 -10.44
C SER A 454 23.81 -16.36 -11.76
N LYS A 455 23.98 -15.59 -12.84
CA LYS A 455 23.50 -15.86 -14.19
C LYS A 455 24.61 -16.11 -15.20
N GLY A 456 25.84 -16.34 -14.74
CA GLY A 456 27.00 -16.67 -15.58
C GLY A 456 27.59 -15.46 -16.31
N VAL A 457 27.39 -14.24 -15.81
CA VAL A 457 28.17 -13.08 -16.24
C VAL A 457 29.51 -13.13 -15.51
N ASN A 458 30.58 -13.47 -16.23
CA ASN A 458 31.94 -13.28 -15.78
C ASN A 458 32.37 -11.83 -16.11
N PHE A 459 32.79 -11.08 -15.09
CA PHE A 459 33.17 -9.67 -15.23
C PHE A 459 34.63 -9.47 -15.68
N GLU A 460 35.53 -10.40 -15.36
CA GLU A 460 36.94 -10.44 -15.82
C GLU A 460 37.08 -10.40 -17.35
N ARG A 461 36.06 -10.89 -18.07
CA ARG A 461 35.97 -10.88 -19.55
C ARG A 461 35.29 -9.65 -20.14
N ILE A 462 34.91 -8.68 -19.31
CA ILE A 462 34.12 -7.49 -19.69
C ILE A 462 34.86 -6.20 -19.30
N PHE A 463 35.49 -6.19 -18.12
CA PHE A 463 36.15 -5.03 -17.54
C PHE A 463 37.67 -5.23 -17.47
N LEU A 464 38.42 -4.13 -17.45
CA LEU A 464 39.87 -4.14 -17.23
C LEU A 464 40.17 -4.22 -15.73
N ASP A 465 41.40 -4.63 -15.36
CA ASP A 465 41.82 -4.80 -13.96
C ASP A 465 41.51 -3.57 -13.08
N SER A 466 41.77 -2.36 -13.59
CA SER A 466 41.46 -1.09 -12.90
C SER A 466 39.96 -0.83 -12.69
N ASP A 467 39.11 -1.37 -13.56
CA ASP A 467 37.66 -1.27 -13.46
C ASP A 467 37.10 -2.35 -12.52
N LEU A 468 37.76 -3.51 -12.43
CA LEU A 468 37.49 -4.55 -11.44
C LEU A 468 37.84 -4.07 -10.02
N GLU A 469 39.00 -3.44 -9.80
CA GLU A 469 39.36 -2.79 -8.53
C GLU A 469 38.31 -1.74 -8.10
N ARG A 470 37.84 -0.93 -9.05
CA ARG A 470 36.76 0.05 -8.82
C ARG A 470 35.42 -0.62 -8.53
N LEU A 471 35.11 -1.75 -9.15
CA LEU A 471 33.89 -2.53 -8.93
C LEU A 471 33.91 -3.19 -7.54
N GLU A 472 35.03 -3.78 -7.14
CA GLU A 472 35.23 -4.29 -5.77
C GLU A 472 35.06 -3.17 -4.75
N SER A 473 35.72 -2.03 -4.94
CA SER A 473 35.60 -0.85 -4.07
C SER A 473 34.15 -0.31 -3.99
N LEU A 474 33.39 -0.39 -5.08
CA LEU A 474 31.97 -0.02 -5.13
C LEU A 474 31.09 -0.95 -4.26
N ILE A 475 31.36 -2.26 -4.27
CA ILE A 475 30.52 -3.26 -3.61
C ILE A 475 30.98 -3.64 -2.19
N VAL A 476 32.27 -3.54 -1.86
CA VAL A 476 32.82 -3.87 -0.52
C VAL A 476 32.19 -2.99 0.57
N CYS A 477 32.09 -1.68 0.32
CA CYS A 477 31.39 -0.74 1.21
C CYS A 477 29.85 -0.78 1.05
N GLY A 478 29.34 -1.64 0.17
CA GLY A 478 27.91 -1.91 0.02
C GLY A 478 27.45 -2.96 1.01
N ALA A 479 26.85 -2.53 2.12
CA ALA A 479 25.94 -3.39 2.87
C ALA A 479 24.83 -3.84 1.90
N VAL A 480 24.64 -5.15 1.73
CA VAL A 480 23.51 -5.66 0.94
C VAL A 480 22.26 -5.53 1.78
N ASP A 481 21.64 -4.36 1.68
CA ASP A 481 20.30 -4.10 2.20
C ASP A 481 19.25 -4.89 1.39
N TYR A 482 19.30 -6.22 1.47
CA TYR A 482 18.11 -7.07 1.30
C TYR A 482 16.95 -6.49 2.15
N SER A 483 17.30 -5.96 3.33
CA SER A 483 16.52 -5.16 4.29
C SER A 483 15.80 -3.90 3.76
N LYS A 484 16.15 -3.34 2.58
CA LYS A 484 15.49 -2.10 2.10
C LYS A 484 14.16 -2.35 1.37
N ASP A 485 13.93 -3.56 0.85
CA ASP A 485 12.58 -4.08 0.56
C ASP A 485 12.05 -4.96 1.70
N PHE A 486 12.91 -5.73 2.37
CA PHE A 486 12.61 -6.40 3.65
C PHE A 486 12.78 -5.43 4.83
N ARG A 487 12.01 -4.34 4.86
CA ARG A 487 11.96 -3.49 6.06
C ARG A 487 11.40 -4.32 7.21
N THR A 488 12.30 -4.77 8.08
CA THR A 488 12.04 -5.32 9.43
C THR A 488 11.36 -4.26 10.28
N SER A 489 10.09 -4.07 9.98
CA SER A 489 9.19 -3.13 10.64
C SER A 489 9.05 -3.46 12.12
N ASP A 490 8.51 -2.51 12.90
CA ASP A 490 8.34 -2.66 14.36
C ASP A 490 7.62 -3.96 14.74
N PHE A 491 6.82 -4.52 13.83
CA PHE A 491 6.20 -5.85 13.89
C PHE A 491 7.19 -7.00 14.08
N HIS A 492 8.33 -7.04 13.39
CA HIS A 492 9.32 -8.12 13.57
C HIS A 492 9.87 -8.13 14.99
N ARG A 493 10.33 -6.96 15.47
CA ARG A 493 10.81 -6.75 16.85
C ARG A 493 9.71 -7.00 17.90
N GLN A 494 8.45 -6.72 17.58
CA GLN A 494 7.32 -7.08 18.44
C GLN A 494 7.16 -8.60 18.55
N VAL A 495 7.16 -9.33 17.42
CA VAL A 495 7.05 -10.79 17.41
C VAL A 495 8.23 -11.43 18.14
N GLY A 496 9.48 -11.05 17.81
CA GLY A 496 10.69 -11.52 18.47
C GLY A 496 10.68 -11.27 19.98
N SER A 497 10.40 -10.03 20.42
CA SER A 497 10.32 -9.74 21.85
C SER A 497 9.15 -10.44 22.57
N THR A 498 8.04 -10.76 21.89
CA THR A 498 6.96 -11.57 22.47
C THR A 498 7.40 -13.03 22.66
N LEU A 499 8.13 -13.58 21.68
CA LEU A 499 8.71 -14.92 21.75
C LEU A 499 9.75 -15.04 22.88
N SER A 500 10.63 -14.04 23.03
CA SER A 500 11.60 -13.99 24.13
C SER A 500 10.92 -13.86 25.51
N LEU A 501 9.82 -13.10 25.62
CA LEU A 501 9.03 -13.04 26.87
C LEU A 501 8.33 -14.36 27.23
N LEU A 502 8.07 -15.22 26.24
CA LEU A 502 7.57 -16.59 26.48
C LEU A 502 8.70 -17.59 26.80
N GLY A 503 9.95 -17.14 26.88
CA GLY A 503 11.12 -17.97 27.23
C GLY A 503 11.74 -18.72 26.05
N HIS A 504 11.41 -18.36 24.81
CA HIS A 504 12.08 -18.94 23.63
C HIS A 504 13.43 -18.25 23.37
N ASP A 505 14.45 -19.04 23.06
CA ASP A 505 15.70 -18.55 22.45
C ASP A 505 15.42 -18.26 20.96
N VAL A 506 15.73 -17.04 20.53
CA VAL A 506 15.25 -16.41 19.28
C VAL A 506 16.45 -15.91 18.48
N GLU A 507 16.58 -16.39 17.24
CA GLU A 507 17.51 -15.84 16.26
C GLU A 507 16.72 -15.19 15.12
N GLU A 508 17.07 -13.95 14.75
CA GLU A 508 16.45 -13.20 13.64
C GLU A 508 17.26 -13.39 12.34
N GLU A 509 16.58 -13.36 11.18
CA GLU A 509 17.17 -13.44 9.81
C GLU A 509 18.08 -14.66 9.51
N VAL A 510 17.84 -15.80 10.15
CA VAL A 510 18.65 -17.03 9.99
C VAL A 510 18.52 -17.64 8.60
N ARG A 511 19.64 -18.04 7.99
CA ARG A 511 19.66 -18.75 6.70
C ARG A 511 19.60 -20.28 6.88
N ILE A 512 18.49 -20.88 6.45
CA ILE A 512 18.30 -22.33 6.37
C ILE A 512 18.33 -22.74 4.90
N GLY A 513 19.43 -23.35 4.46
CA GLY A 513 19.65 -23.72 3.07
C GLY A 513 19.58 -22.50 2.14
N ALA A 514 18.69 -22.54 1.14
CA ALA A 514 18.46 -21.45 0.18
C ALA A 514 17.47 -20.37 0.67
N HIS A 515 17.04 -20.40 1.94
CA HIS A 515 16.02 -19.51 2.47
C HIS A 515 16.54 -18.72 3.68
N VAL A 516 16.39 -17.40 3.64
CA VAL A 516 16.44 -16.56 4.85
C VAL A 516 15.08 -16.65 5.53
N CYS A 517 15.07 -16.92 6.83
CA CYS A 517 13.92 -17.15 7.67
C CYS A 517 13.83 -16.04 8.72
N ASP A 518 12.63 -15.52 8.97
CA ASP A 518 12.51 -14.23 9.66
C ASP A 518 12.88 -14.36 11.14
N ILE A 519 12.39 -15.42 11.81
CA ILE A 519 12.81 -15.87 13.14
C ILE A 519 12.97 -17.39 13.20
N VAL A 520 13.95 -17.89 13.95
CA VAL A 520 14.12 -19.32 14.30
C VAL A 520 14.14 -19.51 15.82
N LEU A 521 13.41 -20.53 16.28
CA LEU A 521 13.36 -20.95 17.68
C LEU A 521 14.24 -22.20 17.89
N ARG A 522 15.48 -21.97 18.33
CA ARG A 522 16.54 -23.00 18.43
C ARG A 522 16.09 -24.31 19.10
N ASN A 523 15.44 -24.19 20.26
CA ASN A 523 15.07 -25.33 21.10
C ASN A 523 13.82 -26.10 20.62
N GLY A 524 13.22 -25.74 19.48
CA GLY A 524 11.96 -26.31 19.02
C GLY A 524 11.86 -26.61 17.52
N GLY A 525 12.97 -26.54 16.77
CA GLY A 525 12.96 -26.79 15.32
C GLY A 525 11.92 -25.97 14.56
N THR A 526 11.60 -24.77 15.05
CA THR A 526 10.44 -23.99 14.60
C THR A 526 10.90 -22.70 13.95
N VAL A 527 10.45 -22.46 12.72
CA VAL A 527 10.61 -21.19 12.00
C VAL A 527 9.34 -20.38 12.20
N VAL A 528 9.49 -19.10 12.54
CA VAL A 528 8.39 -18.14 12.62
C VAL A 528 8.54 -17.15 11.47
N GLU A 529 7.61 -17.23 10.51
CA GLU A 529 7.51 -16.34 9.34
C GLU A 529 6.61 -15.15 9.68
N ILE A 530 7.06 -13.94 9.39
CA ILE A 530 6.40 -12.68 9.77
C ILE A 530 5.76 -12.09 8.52
N ASP A 531 4.63 -12.69 8.12
CA ASP A 531 4.02 -12.48 6.81
C ASP A 531 3.47 -11.07 6.61
N GLY A 532 4.28 -10.20 6.01
CA GLY A 532 3.86 -8.90 5.49
C GLY A 532 2.93 -9.01 4.27
N PRO A 533 2.36 -7.90 3.77
CA PRO A 533 1.40 -7.90 2.65
C PRO A 533 1.90 -8.60 1.36
N TYR A 534 3.22 -8.70 1.18
CA TYR A 534 3.88 -9.37 0.07
C TYR A 534 3.67 -10.88 0.03
N HIS A 535 3.37 -11.51 1.17
CA HIS A 535 3.28 -12.97 1.31
C HIS A 535 1.95 -13.54 0.78
N PHE A 536 1.01 -12.69 0.38
CA PHE A 536 -0.34 -13.06 -0.07
C PHE A 536 -0.54 -12.77 -1.57
N ASN A 537 -1.25 -13.64 -2.30
CA ASN A 537 -1.47 -13.48 -3.75
C ASN A 537 -2.27 -12.22 -4.08
N THR A 538 -3.29 -11.94 -3.28
CA THR A 538 -4.17 -10.78 -3.37
C THR A 538 -4.51 -10.31 -1.97
N SER A 539 -4.01 -9.15 -1.56
CA SER A 539 -4.61 -8.43 -0.44
C SER A 539 -5.98 -7.92 -0.87
N LEU A 540 -7.05 -8.35 -0.21
CA LEU A 540 -8.12 -7.48 0.28
C LEU A 540 -9.07 -8.31 1.11
N ASN A 541 -9.49 -7.75 2.24
CA ASN A 541 -10.67 -8.17 2.98
C ASN A 541 -11.86 -8.34 2.01
N GLU A 542 -12.67 -9.38 2.22
CA GLU A 542 -13.88 -9.66 1.43
C GLU A 542 -14.77 -8.41 1.31
N ARG A 543 -14.94 -7.68 2.43
CA ARG A 543 -15.68 -6.41 2.53
C ARG A 543 -15.22 -5.36 1.50
N THR A 544 -13.91 -5.26 1.25
CA THR A 544 -13.36 -4.30 0.30
C THR A 544 -13.49 -4.79 -1.15
N ASN A 545 -13.54 -6.10 -1.38
CA ASN A 545 -13.87 -6.66 -2.70
C ASN A 545 -15.37 -6.55 -3.01
N GLN A 546 -16.25 -6.72 -2.01
CA GLN A 546 -17.69 -6.39 -2.08
C GLN A 546 -17.88 -4.91 -2.45
N LEU A 547 -17.26 -3.98 -1.71
CA LEU A 547 -17.28 -2.53 -2.01
C LEU A 547 -16.72 -2.15 -3.40
N LEU A 548 -15.89 -3.00 -4.01
CA LEU A 548 -15.34 -2.81 -5.35
C LEU A 548 -16.14 -3.53 -6.45
N ASN A 549 -17.24 -4.21 -6.09
CA ASN A 549 -18.08 -5.08 -6.91
C ASN A 549 -17.28 -6.20 -7.62
N ARG A 550 -16.60 -7.04 -6.83
CA ARG A 550 -15.86 -8.22 -7.27
C ARG A 550 -16.46 -9.49 -6.65
N SER A 551 -16.79 -10.49 -7.48
CA SER A 551 -17.39 -11.76 -7.07
C SER A 551 -16.43 -12.60 -6.21
N GLY A 552 -16.84 -12.97 -4.99
CA GLY A 552 -15.92 -13.44 -3.93
C GLY A 552 -15.35 -14.86 -4.02
N ALA A 553 -15.82 -15.72 -4.94
CA ALA A 553 -15.62 -17.18 -4.87
C ALA A 553 -14.15 -17.64 -4.73
N ASP A 554 -13.22 -17.06 -5.50
CA ASP A 554 -11.80 -17.48 -5.52
C ASP A 554 -10.88 -16.68 -4.56
N TYR A 555 -11.37 -15.61 -3.93
CA TYR A 555 -10.51 -14.60 -3.29
C TYR A 555 -10.21 -14.87 -1.81
N ARG A 556 -9.90 -16.13 -1.47
CA ARG A 556 -9.29 -16.44 -0.17
C ARG A 556 -7.91 -15.78 -0.07
N LEU A 557 -7.55 -15.26 1.11
CA LEU A 557 -6.20 -14.76 1.43
C LEU A 557 -5.19 -15.91 1.42
N THR A 558 -4.77 -16.29 0.21
CA THR A 558 -3.84 -17.39 -0.05
C THR A 558 -2.42 -16.89 -0.06
N TYR A 559 -1.53 -17.66 0.57
CA TYR A 559 -0.09 -17.46 0.49
C TYR A 559 0.39 -17.50 -0.96
N THR A 560 1.39 -16.68 -1.29
CA THR A 560 2.02 -16.73 -2.61
C THR A 560 2.64 -18.09 -2.87
N HIS A 561 2.80 -18.46 -4.14
CA HIS A 561 3.51 -19.68 -4.51
C HIS A 561 4.89 -19.74 -3.84
N ASN A 562 5.63 -18.62 -3.78
CA ASN A 562 6.92 -18.53 -3.11
C ASN A 562 6.82 -18.81 -1.60
N SER A 563 5.84 -18.23 -0.89
CA SER A 563 5.60 -18.47 0.53
C SER A 563 5.22 -19.94 0.81
N ASN A 564 4.37 -20.54 -0.03
CA ASN A 564 4.02 -21.97 0.07
C ASN A 564 5.22 -22.89 -0.21
N VAL A 565 6.06 -22.55 -1.19
CA VAL A 565 7.29 -23.30 -1.49
C VAL A 565 8.30 -23.19 -0.36
N LYS A 566 8.55 -21.98 0.18
CA LYS A 566 9.42 -21.78 1.36
C LYS A 566 8.92 -22.61 2.55
N ARG A 567 7.62 -22.56 2.85
CA ARG A 567 6.98 -23.38 3.90
C ARG A 567 7.18 -24.88 3.67
N PHE A 568 6.98 -25.35 2.44
CA PHE A 568 7.13 -26.76 2.08
C PHE A 568 8.58 -27.24 2.18
N MET A 569 9.54 -26.47 1.65
CA MET A 569 10.97 -26.79 1.68
C MET A 569 11.54 -26.81 3.11
N LEU A 570 11.13 -25.86 3.96
CA LEU A 570 11.50 -25.86 5.38
C LEU A 570 10.86 -27.05 6.12
N GLY A 571 9.61 -27.41 5.79
CA GLY A 571 8.96 -28.61 6.31
C GLY A 571 9.68 -29.91 5.92
N LEU A 572 10.16 -30.03 4.68
CA LEU A 572 11.01 -31.14 4.24
C LEU A 572 12.37 -31.17 4.95
N ALA A 573 12.90 -30.01 5.34
CA ALA A 573 14.10 -29.90 6.18
C ALA A 573 13.83 -30.15 7.68
N GLY A 574 12.62 -30.60 8.06
CA GLY A 574 12.25 -30.97 9.42
C GLY A 574 11.72 -29.84 10.30
N TYR A 575 11.54 -28.62 9.75
CA TYR A 575 11.12 -27.46 10.56
C TYR A 575 9.60 -27.30 10.60
N ARG A 576 9.05 -27.05 11.80
CA ARG A 576 7.68 -26.53 11.96
C ARG A 576 7.67 -25.06 11.51
N VAL A 577 6.96 -24.74 10.42
CA VAL A 577 6.81 -23.36 9.96
C VAL A 577 5.51 -22.77 10.50
N VAL A 578 5.63 -21.80 11.40
CA VAL A 578 4.52 -21.03 11.97
C VAL A 578 4.47 -19.67 11.28
N HIS A 579 3.29 -19.33 10.77
CA HIS A 579 3.05 -18.10 10.02
C HIS A 579 2.33 -17.08 10.91
N VAL A 580 2.83 -15.84 10.94
CA VAL A 580 2.31 -14.72 11.73
C VAL A 580 1.92 -13.57 10.79
N PRO A 581 0.67 -13.52 10.28
CA PRO A 581 0.25 -12.48 9.36
C PRO A 581 0.13 -11.11 10.01
N PHE A 582 0.61 -10.07 9.30
CA PHE A 582 0.50 -8.67 9.76
C PHE A 582 -0.93 -8.22 10.08
N PHE A 583 -1.93 -8.82 9.44
CA PHE A 583 -3.36 -8.53 9.65
C PHE A 583 -4.02 -9.37 10.76
N ARG A 584 -3.27 -10.26 11.42
CA ARG A 584 -3.72 -11.08 12.56
C ARG A 584 -2.97 -10.77 13.86
N TRP A 585 -1.91 -9.97 13.81
CA TRP A 585 -1.09 -9.66 14.97
C TRP A 585 -1.83 -8.79 15.99
N PRO A 586 -1.96 -9.20 17.26
CA PRO A 586 -2.64 -8.39 18.27
C PRO A 586 -1.82 -7.18 18.74
N SER A 587 -2.46 -6.37 19.58
CA SER A 587 -2.05 -4.99 19.84
C SER A 587 -1.65 -4.74 21.29
N GLY A 588 -2.47 -5.18 22.25
CA GLY A 588 -2.05 -5.28 23.63
C GLY A 588 -1.06 -6.44 23.81
N ARG A 589 -0.24 -6.34 24.86
CA ARG A 589 0.89 -7.26 25.06
C ARG A 589 0.42 -8.66 25.49
N GLU A 590 -0.70 -8.74 26.19
CA GLU A 590 -1.26 -10.01 26.68
C GLU A 590 -1.87 -10.81 25.54
N GLU A 591 -2.60 -10.15 24.63
CA GLU A 591 -3.15 -10.77 23.43
C GLU A 591 -2.04 -11.22 22.47
N GLN A 592 -0.93 -10.47 22.36
CA GLN A 592 0.26 -10.90 21.61
C GLN A 592 0.86 -12.19 22.19
N LEU A 593 1.05 -12.26 23.51
CA LEU A 593 1.55 -13.46 24.19
C LEU A 593 0.62 -14.66 23.97
N GLU A 594 -0.70 -14.46 24.06
CA GLU A 594 -1.69 -15.53 23.87
C GLU A 594 -1.89 -15.92 22.40
N TYR A 595 -1.66 -15.01 21.44
CA TYR A 595 -1.60 -15.35 20.02
C TYR A 595 -0.39 -16.22 19.70
N VAL A 596 0.80 -15.82 20.17
CA VAL A 596 2.02 -16.60 19.95
C VAL A 596 1.92 -17.98 20.61
N ARG A 597 1.42 -18.05 21.85
CA ARG A 597 1.17 -19.32 22.55
C ARG A 597 0.33 -20.28 21.69
N ARG A 598 -0.82 -19.83 21.18
CA ARG A 598 -1.72 -20.62 20.32
C ARG A 598 -1.17 -20.93 18.93
N ALA A 599 -0.20 -20.16 18.43
CA ALA A 599 0.45 -20.41 17.15
C ALA A 599 1.61 -21.43 17.25
N LEU A 600 2.21 -21.57 18.44
CA LEU A 600 3.31 -22.49 18.72
C LEU A 600 2.88 -23.85 19.26
N THR A 601 1.71 -23.96 19.90
CA THR A 601 1.01 -25.24 20.15
C THR A 601 0.59 -25.89 18.84
#